data_AF-A0A928NFW1-F1
#
_entry.id   AF-A0A928NFW1-F1
#
_cell.length_a   1.000
_cell.length_b   1.000
_cell.length_c   1.000
_cell.angle_alpha   90.00
_cell.angle_beta   90.00
_cell.angle_gamma   90.00
#
_symmetry.space_group_name_H-M   'P 1'
#
loop_
_entity.id
_entity.type
_entity.pdbx_description
1 polymer ?
#
loop_
_entity_poly.entity_id
_entity_poly.type
_entity_poly.pdbx_seq_one_letter_code
_entity_poly.pdbx_strand_id
1 'polypeptide(L)'
;MGKNDYQEDLEYLYSALLKHPAIIEDEKKQMELEALYLAKKETVCDYDSFIDAATELTVFFQDGHTNIEIPYTLADLCLKLKCRWGGENCEELLLEKGYEDIPNHGRIVCVEGRTVEEIVVALAERIPHENLYLVKS
;
A
#
# COMPACT_ATOMS: atom_id res chain seq x y z
N MET A 1 3.72 12.62 -21.09
CA MET A 1 2.37 12.76 -20.54
C MET A 1 2.18 14.19 -20.10
N GLY A 2 1.13 14.84 -20.58
CA GLY A 2 0.75 16.17 -20.09
C GLY A 2 -0.01 16.04 -18.77
N LYS A 3 -0.14 17.14 -18.02
CA LYS A 3 -0.95 17.23 -16.79
C LYS A 3 -2.39 16.68 -16.95
N ASN A 4 -2.92 16.73 -18.17
CA ASN A 4 -4.27 16.26 -18.51
C ASN A 4 -4.39 14.72 -18.47
N ASP A 5 -3.33 14.01 -18.86
CA ASP A 5 -3.38 12.55 -19.04
C ASP A 5 -3.61 11.85 -17.69
N TYR A 6 -2.95 12.31 -16.62
CA TYR A 6 -3.06 11.71 -15.29
C TYR A 6 -4.41 11.97 -14.61
N GLN A 7 -5.03 13.11 -14.86
CA GLN A 7 -6.37 13.39 -14.33
C GLN A 7 -7.43 12.53 -15.04
N GLU A 8 -7.27 12.33 -16.36
CA GLU A 8 -8.12 11.42 -17.13
C GLU A 8 -7.96 9.96 -16.66
N ASP A 9 -6.72 9.50 -16.41
CA ASP A 9 -6.46 8.17 -15.85
C ASP A 9 -7.06 7.99 -14.45
N LEU A 10 -6.98 9.01 -13.59
CA LEU A 10 -7.61 8.98 -12.26
C LEU A 10 -9.14 8.90 -12.36
N GLU A 11 -9.74 9.64 -13.30
CA GLU A 11 -11.18 9.61 -13.55
C GLU A 11 -11.64 8.25 -14.08
N TYR A 12 -10.84 7.64 -14.95
CA TYR A 12 -11.06 6.27 -15.41
C TYR A 12 -11.01 5.28 -14.25
N LEU A 13 -9.98 5.37 -13.39
CA LEU A 13 -9.84 4.52 -12.21
C LEU A 13 -11.05 4.65 -11.28
N TYR A 14 -11.44 5.89 -10.93
CA TYR A 14 -12.61 6.15 -10.09
C TYR A 14 -13.88 5.50 -10.69
N SER A 15 -14.09 5.67 -11.99
CA SER A 15 -15.23 5.06 -12.71
C SER A 15 -15.23 3.53 -12.67
N ALA A 16 -14.04 2.90 -12.63
CA ALA A 16 -13.91 1.47 -12.45
C ALA A 16 -14.21 1.05 -11.00
N LEU A 17 -13.72 1.79 -10.01
CA LEU A 17 -13.93 1.51 -8.58
C LEU A 17 -15.40 1.64 -8.15
N LEU A 18 -16.19 2.48 -8.81
CA LEU A 18 -17.65 2.55 -8.57
C LEU A 18 -18.38 1.22 -8.85
N LYS A 19 -17.77 0.30 -9.59
CA LYS A 19 -18.33 -1.03 -9.89
C LYS A 19 -17.99 -2.07 -8.82
N HIS A 20 -17.22 -1.69 -7.80
CA HIS A 20 -16.82 -2.60 -6.72
C HIS A 20 -18.05 -2.96 -5.85
N PRO A 21 -18.25 -4.23 -5.45
CA PRO A 21 -19.42 -4.66 -4.68
C PRO A 21 -19.65 -3.84 -3.40
N ALA A 22 -18.57 -3.52 -2.68
CA ALA A 22 -18.63 -2.71 -1.47
C ALA A 22 -19.12 -1.26 -1.68
N ILE A 23 -19.11 -0.74 -2.92
CA ILE A 23 -19.69 0.57 -3.26
C ILE A 23 -21.14 0.42 -3.68
N ILE A 24 -21.43 -0.57 -4.53
CA ILE A 24 -22.78 -0.81 -5.05
C ILE A 24 -23.78 -1.08 -3.91
N GLU A 25 -23.33 -1.74 -2.84
CA GLU A 25 -24.16 -2.13 -1.70
C GLU A 25 -24.28 -1.07 -0.61
N ASP A 26 -23.44 -0.01 -0.63
CA ASP A 26 -23.32 0.95 0.46
C ASP A 26 -23.18 2.40 -0.06
N GLU A 27 -24.31 3.12 -0.07
CA GLU A 27 -24.39 4.53 -0.49
C GLU A 27 -23.47 5.44 0.35
N LYS A 28 -23.25 5.13 1.64
CA LYS A 28 -22.35 5.91 2.48
C LYS A 28 -20.91 5.76 2.00
N LYS A 29 -20.48 4.53 1.72
CA LYS A 29 -19.14 4.29 1.15
C LYS A 29 -18.96 4.93 -0.21
N GLN A 30 -20.01 4.94 -1.03
CA GLN A 30 -19.98 5.64 -2.31
C GLN A 30 -19.71 7.15 -2.12
N MET A 31 -20.42 7.79 -1.20
CA MET A 31 -20.21 9.22 -0.88
C MET A 31 -18.81 9.49 -0.33
N GLU A 32 -18.30 8.60 0.53
CA GLU A 32 -16.94 8.73 1.10
C GLU A 32 -15.86 8.58 0.02
N LEU A 33 -16.01 7.62 -0.90
CA LEU A 33 -15.11 7.43 -2.03
C LEU A 33 -15.14 8.62 -2.99
N GLU A 34 -16.33 9.15 -3.29
CA GLU A 34 -16.49 10.34 -4.14
C GLU A 34 -15.80 11.56 -3.51
N ALA A 35 -15.98 11.78 -2.20
CA ALA A 35 -15.30 12.86 -1.49
C ALA A 35 -13.77 12.71 -1.54
N LEU A 36 -13.25 11.49 -1.37
CA LEU A 36 -11.82 11.20 -1.50
C LEU A 36 -11.31 11.49 -2.92
N TYR A 37 -12.02 11.01 -3.95
CA TYR A 37 -11.67 11.26 -5.34
C TYR A 37 -11.62 12.76 -5.67
N LEU A 38 -12.64 13.52 -5.28
CA LEU A 38 -12.68 14.97 -5.51
C LEU A 38 -11.52 15.69 -4.83
N ALA A 39 -11.18 15.30 -3.59
CA ALA A 39 -10.03 15.87 -2.89
C ALA A 39 -8.71 15.59 -3.60
N LYS A 40 -8.56 14.39 -4.19
CA LYS A 40 -7.33 13.99 -4.90
C LYS A 40 -7.21 14.56 -6.31
N LYS A 41 -8.32 14.66 -7.05
CA LYS A 41 -8.34 15.16 -8.44
C LYS A 41 -7.63 16.50 -8.61
N GLU A 42 -7.81 17.41 -7.66
CA GLU A 42 -7.18 18.74 -7.66
C GLU A 42 -5.67 18.72 -7.41
N THR A 43 -5.17 17.65 -6.78
CA THR A 43 -3.75 17.51 -6.41
C THR A 43 -2.91 16.77 -7.44
N VAL A 44 -3.54 16.01 -8.34
CA VAL A 44 -2.83 15.24 -9.38
C VAL A 44 -2.28 16.17 -10.46
N CYS A 45 -0.97 16.18 -10.61
CA CYS A 45 -0.29 17.02 -11.59
C CYS A 45 0.90 16.36 -12.31
N ASP A 46 1.36 15.23 -11.80
CA ASP A 46 2.46 14.42 -12.33
C ASP A 46 2.21 12.94 -12.02
N TYR A 47 3.16 12.09 -12.41
CA TYR A 47 3.06 10.65 -12.23
C TYR A 47 3.01 10.24 -10.75
N ASP A 48 3.86 10.83 -9.91
CA ASP A 48 3.97 10.45 -8.50
C ASP A 48 2.69 10.81 -7.73
N SER A 49 2.17 12.02 -7.94
CA SER A 49 0.88 12.44 -7.36
C SER A 49 -0.30 11.61 -7.87
N PHE A 50 -0.27 11.14 -9.12
CA PHE A 50 -1.25 10.20 -9.65
C PHE A 50 -1.17 8.84 -8.95
N ILE A 51 0.03 8.26 -8.82
CA ILE A 51 0.23 6.99 -8.14
C ILE A 51 -0.26 7.08 -6.70
N ASP A 52 0.11 8.13 -5.97
CA ASP A 52 -0.33 8.31 -4.58
C ASP A 52 -1.87 8.43 -4.48
N ALA A 53 -2.50 9.21 -5.37
CA ALA A 53 -3.95 9.31 -5.42
C ALA A 53 -4.63 7.98 -5.75
N ALA A 54 -4.11 7.24 -6.73
CA ALA A 54 -4.63 5.94 -7.14
C ALA A 54 -4.47 4.90 -6.02
N THR A 55 -3.33 4.90 -5.32
CA THR A 55 -3.09 4.04 -4.16
C THR A 55 -4.12 4.31 -3.07
N GLU A 56 -4.32 5.58 -2.68
CA GLU A 56 -5.30 5.92 -1.63
C GLU A 56 -6.74 5.52 -2.00
N LEU A 57 -7.14 5.70 -3.26
CA LEU A 57 -8.45 5.25 -3.75
C LEU A 57 -8.62 3.72 -3.64
N THR A 58 -7.56 2.94 -3.84
CA THR A 58 -7.62 1.48 -3.68
C THR A 58 -7.53 1.03 -2.22
N VAL A 59 -6.72 1.69 -1.39
CA VAL A 59 -6.60 1.41 0.06
C VAL A 59 -7.90 1.68 0.81
N PHE A 60 -8.72 2.62 0.32
CA PHE A 60 -10.08 2.88 0.85
C PHE A 60 -10.90 1.60 1.09
N PHE A 61 -10.75 0.60 0.21
CA PHE A 61 -11.50 -0.64 0.27
C PHE A 61 -11.05 -1.58 1.38
N GLN A 62 -9.82 -1.43 1.88
CA GLN A 62 -9.18 -2.33 2.84
C GLN A 62 -9.29 -3.81 2.40
N ASP A 63 -9.27 -4.01 1.07
CA ASP A 63 -9.36 -5.30 0.41
C ASP A 63 -8.12 -5.49 -0.44
N GLY A 64 -7.48 -6.63 -0.26
CA GLY A 64 -6.28 -6.96 -0.99
C GLY A 64 -6.48 -7.31 -2.47
N HIS A 65 -7.71 -7.63 -2.89
CA HIS A 65 -7.99 -7.89 -4.30
C HIS A 65 -8.20 -6.59 -5.11
N THR A 66 -8.38 -5.47 -4.42
CA THR A 66 -8.52 -4.15 -5.03
C THR A 66 -7.19 -3.41 -4.95
N ASN A 67 -6.42 -3.45 -6.05
CA ASN A 67 -5.12 -2.82 -6.13
C ASN A 67 -4.88 -2.19 -7.52
N ILE A 68 -3.82 -1.38 -7.60
CA ILE A 68 -3.24 -0.93 -8.87
C ILE A 68 -1.92 -1.65 -9.09
N GLU A 69 -1.70 -2.16 -10.29
CA GLU A 69 -0.41 -2.71 -10.69
C GLU A 69 0.42 -1.64 -11.39
N ILE A 70 1.59 -1.36 -10.82
CA ILE A 70 2.53 -0.38 -11.36
C ILE A 70 3.70 -1.15 -11.99
N PRO A 71 4.07 -0.85 -13.26
CA PRO A 71 5.21 -1.50 -13.89
C PRO A 71 6.51 -1.27 -13.11
N TYR A 72 7.15 -2.36 -12.70
CA TYR A 72 8.44 -2.29 -12.02
C TYR A 72 9.55 -1.80 -12.96
N THR A 73 10.41 -0.94 -12.43
CA THR A 73 11.65 -0.47 -13.03
C THR A 73 12.86 -1.04 -12.27
N LEU A 74 14.07 -0.80 -12.79
CA LEU A 74 15.30 -1.18 -12.09
C LEU A 74 15.50 -0.42 -10.77
N ALA A 75 14.81 0.71 -10.57
CA ALA A 75 14.86 1.46 -9.31
C ALA A 75 14.01 0.80 -8.20
N ASP A 76 13.09 -0.11 -8.56
CA ASP A 76 12.14 -0.76 -7.63
C ASP A 76 12.69 -2.07 -7.04
N LEU A 77 14.02 -2.26 -7.06
CA LEU A 77 14.65 -3.48 -6.56
C LEU A 77 14.67 -3.50 -5.03
N CYS A 78 13.89 -4.40 -4.45
CA CYS A 78 13.92 -4.69 -3.02
C CYS A 78 15.06 -5.64 -2.65
N LEU A 79 15.55 -5.51 -1.41
CA LEU A 79 16.38 -6.56 -0.79
C LEU A 79 15.56 -7.84 -0.67
N LYS A 80 16.13 -8.98 -1.10
CA LYS A 80 15.48 -10.28 -1.02
C LYS A 80 15.64 -10.91 0.37
N LEU A 81 15.19 -10.19 1.38
CA LEU A 81 15.17 -10.68 2.76
C LEU A 81 14.01 -11.65 2.93
N LYS A 82 14.32 -12.86 3.43
CA LYS A 82 13.29 -13.80 3.82
C LYS A 82 13.06 -13.66 5.32
N CYS A 83 11.92 -13.09 5.69
CA CYS A 83 11.58 -12.78 7.08
C CYS A 83 10.35 -13.57 7.53
N ARG A 84 10.22 -13.74 8.84
CA ARG A 84 9.02 -14.25 9.49
C ARG A 84 8.77 -13.52 10.80
N TRP A 85 7.51 -13.44 11.22
CA TRP A 85 7.18 -13.07 12.58
C TRP A 85 7.48 -14.24 13.54
N GLY A 86 8.04 -13.94 14.69
CA GLY A 86 8.46 -14.91 15.70
C GLY A 86 8.78 -14.24 17.04
N GLY A 87 9.56 -14.92 17.87
CA GLY A 87 9.85 -14.46 19.24
C GLY A 87 8.71 -14.74 20.22
N GLU A 88 8.77 -14.12 21.40
CA GLU A 88 7.69 -14.20 22.38
C GLU A 88 6.44 -13.49 21.81
N ASN A 89 5.29 -14.16 21.85
CA ASN A 89 4.01 -13.65 21.32
C ASN A 89 3.99 -13.29 19.82
N CYS A 90 4.96 -13.77 19.02
CA CYS A 90 5.05 -13.47 17.57
C CYS A 90 5.21 -11.98 17.24
N GLU A 91 5.79 -11.17 18.14
CA GLU A 91 5.92 -9.73 17.95
C GLU A 91 7.23 -9.30 17.28
N GLU A 92 8.17 -10.23 17.04
CA GLU A 92 9.48 -9.91 16.48
C GLU A 92 9.57 -10.29 15.00
N LEU A 93 10.06 -9.37 14.16
CA LEU A 93 10.41 -9.68 12.78
C LEU A 93 11.83 -10.27 12.73
N LEU A 94 11.93 -11.54 12.32
CA LEU A 94 13.16 -12.31 12.31
C LEU A 94 13.55 -12.69 10.88
N LEU A 95 14.86 -12.66 10.58
CA LEU A 95 15.38 -13.26 9.36
C LEU A 95 15.26 -14.79 9.42
N GLU A 96 14.60 -15.39 8.44
CA GLU A 96 14.57 -16.85 8.27
C GLU A 96 15.93 -17.39 7.83
N LYS A 97 16.64 -16.62 7.02
CA LYS A 97 17.97 -16.93 6.51
C LYS A 97 18.86 -15.71 6.68
N GLY A 98 20.11 -15.94 7.04
CA GLY A 98 21.13 -14.93 7.18
C GLY A 98 21.33 -14.20 5.87
N TYR A 99 21.67 -12.93 5.99
CA TYR A 99 21.84 -12.03 4.88
C TYR A 99 23.12 -11.22 5.12
N GLU A 100 24.08 -11.36 4.22
CA GLU A 100 25.42 -10.77 4.37
C GLU A 100 26.08 -11.13 5.71
N ASP A 101 26.28 -10.15 6.58
CA ASP A 101 26.86 -10.27 7.91
C ASP A 101 25.81 -10.49 9.02
N ILE A 102 24.52 -10.44 8.69
CA ILE A 102 23.43 -10.66 9.64
C ILE A 102 23.14 -12.17 9.76
N PRO A 103 23.21 -12.76 10.97
CA PRO A 103 23.01 -14.19 11.17
C PRO A 103 21.55 -14.61 10.98
N ASN A 104 21.34 -15.92 10.77
CA ASN A 104 20.00 -16.54 10.80
C ASN A 104 19.29 -16.17 12.12
N HIS A 105 17.98 -15.91 12.06
CA HIS A 105 17.16 -15.48 13.19
C HIS A 105 17.59 -14.14 13.81
N GLY A 106 18.41 -13.35 13.11
CA GLY A 106 18.65 -11.96 13.47
C GLY A 106 17.34 -11.19 13.50
N ARG A 107 17.11 -10.45 14.59
CA ARG A 107 15.93 -9.60 14.76
C ARG A 107 16.11 -8.29 14.02
N ILE A 108 15.16 -7.96 13.16
CA ILE A 108 15.06 -6.66 12.51
C ILE A 108 14.37 -5.73 13.50
N VAL A 109 15.11 -4.79 14.07
CA VAL A 109 14.58 -3.84 15.06
C VAL A 109 14.09 -2.56 14.40
N CYS A 110 14.83 -2.05 13.43
CA CYS A 110 14.49 -0.85 12.66
C CYS A 110 15.12 -0.89 11.27
N VAL A 111 14.53 -0.12 10.34
CA VAL A 111 15.08 0.15 9.01
C VAL A 111 15.17 1.66 8.88
N GLU A 112 16.38 2.17 8.59
CA GLU A 112 16.66 3.60 8.48
C GLU A 112 16.16 4.44 9.68
N GLY A 113 16.21 3.85 10.88
CA GLY A 113 15.79 4.51 12.13
C GLY A 113 14.30 4.45 12.45
N ARG A 114 13.47 3.82 11.60
CA ARG A 114 12.05 3.58 11.86
C ARG A 114 11.84 2.16 12.37
N THR A 115 11.03 1.98 13.42
CA THR A 115 10.76 0.63 13.95
C THR A 115 9.94 -0.19 12.96
N VAL A 116 9.95 -1.51 13.10
CA VAL A 116 9.14 -2.39 12.23
C VAL A 116 7.66 -2.06 12.37
N GLU A 117 7.18 -1.73 13.57
CA GLU A 117 5.80 -1.34 13.81
C GLU A 117 5.44 -0.05 13.07
N GLU A 118 6.31 0.97 13.11
CA GLU A 118 6.11 2.21 12.38
C GLU A 118 6.06 1.97 10.86
N ILE A 119 6.91 1.06 10.36
CA ILE A 119 6.94 0.68 8.95
C ILE A 119 5.65 -0.04 8.56
N VAL A 120 5.20 -1.03 9.33
CA VAL A 120 3.96 -1.76 9.04
C VAL A 120 2.75 -0.83 9.04
N VAL A 121 2.68 0.12 9.99
CA VAL A 121 1.62 1.14 10.00
C VAL A 121 1.66 1.99 8.72
N ALA A 122 2.85 2.46 8.32
CA ALA A 122 3.00 3.23 7.09
C ALA A 122 2.69 2.42 5.82
N LEU A 123 2.99 1.11 5.82
CA LEU A 123 2.65 0.22 4.71
C LEU A 123 1.15 -0.04 4.62
N ALA A 124 0.45 -0.17 5.75
CA ALA A 124 -1.00 -0.35 5.78
C ALA A 124 -1.77 0.82 5.13
N GLU A 125 -1.20 2.02 5.16
CA GLU A 125 -1.76 3.20 4.49
C GLU A 125 -1.58 3.17 2.96
N ARG A 126 -0.71 2.29 2.43
CA ARG A 126 -0.36 2.23 1.00
C ARG A 126 -0.64 0.88 0.35
N ILE A 127 -0.71 -0.20 1.11
CA ILE A 127 -0.87 -1.56 0.62
C ILE A 127 -2.10 -2.16 1.33
N PRO A 128 -3.22 -2.36 0.62
CA PRO A 128 -4.48 -2.82 1.23
C PRO A 128 -4.36 -4.16 1.99
N HIS A 129 -3.44 -5.04 1.54
CA HIS A 129 -3.14 -6.33 2.18
C HIS A 129 -2.28 -6.21 3.45
N GLU A 130 -1.49 -5.17 3.59
CA GLU A 130 -0.50 -5.03 4.67
C GLU A 130 -1.12 -4.38 5.91
N ASN A 131 -2.28 -4.84 6.35
CA ASN A 131 -2.86 -4.39 7.61
C ASN A 131 -2.21 -5.14 8.80
N LEU A 132 -2.11 -4.47 9.95
CA LEU A 132 -1.48 -5.02 11.17
C LEU A 132 -1.99 -6.41 11.58
N TYR A 133 -3.22 -6.76 11.22
CA TYR A 133 -3.85 -8.03 11.58
C TYR A 133 -3.46 -9.17 10.63
N LEU A 134 -3.22 -8.88 9.34
CA LEU A 134 -2.82 -9.86 8.32
C LEU A 134 -1.31 -10.04 8.27
N VAL A 135 -0.54 -8.99 8.55
CA VAL A 135 0.93 -9.07 8.48
C VAL A 135 1.49 -10.02 9.54
N LYS A 136 0.84 -10.12 10.70
CA LYS A 136 1.26 -10.97 11.83
C LYS A 136 0.55 -12.34 11.90
N SER A 137 -0.36 -12.65 10.98
CA SER A 137 -1.18 -13.88 11.00
C SER A 137 -0.46 -15.13 10.51
#